data_AF-A0A641M5L6-F1
#
_entry.id   AF-A0A641M5L6-F1
#
_cell.length_a   1.000
_cell.length_b   1.000
_cell.length_c   1.000
_cell.angle_alpha   90.00
_cell.angle_beta   90.00
_cell.angle_gamma   90.00
#
_symmetry.space_group_name_H-M   'P 1'
#
loop_
_entity.id
_entity.type
_entity.pdbx_description
1 polymer ?
#
loop_
_entity_poly.entity_id
_entity_poly.type
_entity_poly.pdbx_seq_one_letter_code
_entity_poly.pdbx_strand_id
1 'polypeptide(L)'
;DIFNILNVQDIENITVLKGADAAMYGSLGSNGVIMIETDKAADLDTKVEFIGQYGLSWNTSTLPVLGVDDYKSLMGNVALTKYEDMSDALNAFPYLKDDPEFYYKYLYNNNTDWQDLIYRNAFVTDNVLKIKGGDAIAKYDFSIGVKNKQGTVEETNSSKYYARMNADVTLSKNVSLFSTISFAYTNNRVAEQGMVLETNPLLTALRKGPLFSPYNKDDKNNLLPDFASIRDEDGALIVNNSVSNPLAVVNDVEMKEHAYDVLLDAGLQYRINENWKLKATFGLNYNLKQEDAFVPGMSSMTIMPLDNQLAKNTVRSAEGTTLNTYYALNLSYLKKIAHIHTIAASLG
;
A
#
# COMPACT_ATOMS: atom_id res chain seq x y z
N ASP A 1 9.48 0.46 3.53
CA ASP A 1 8.95 0.08 4.85
C ASP A 1 9.72 -1.15 5.33
N ILE A 2 10.44 -1.10 6.45
CA ILE A 2 11.43 -2.12 6.84
C ILE A 2 10.79 -3.47 7.23
N PHE A 3 9.49 -3.48 7.53
CA PHE A 3 8.75 -4.69 7.91
C PHE A 3 8.09 -5.40 6.73
N ASN A 4 8.13 -4.82 5.52
CA ASN A 4 7.50 -5.43 4.35
C ASN A 4 8.09 -6.81 4.02
N ILE A 5 9.35 -7.08 4.35
CA ILE A 5 9.93 -8.40 4.13
C ILE A 5 9.47 -9.46 5.14
N LEU A 6 8.91 -9.04 6.27
CA LEU A 6 8.46 -9.96 7.31
C LEU A 6 7.05 -10.45 7.01
N ASN A 7 6.82 -11.74 7.23
CA ASN A 7 5.49 -12.29 7.43
C ASN A 7 5.21 -12.37 8.92
N VAL A 8 4.04 -11.89 9.34
CA VAL A 8 3.61 -11.93 10.74
C VAL A 8 3.48 -13.38 11.22
N GLN A 9 3.11 -14.31 10.34
CA GLN A 9 3.02 -15.71 10.73
C GLN A 9 4.38 -16.29 11.10
N ASP A 10 5.49 -15.76 10.59
CA ASP A 10 6.83 -16.29 10.86
C ASP A 10 7.47 -15.69 12.12
N ILE A 11 6.73 -14.87 12.88
CA ILE A 11 7.24 -14.22 14.10
C ILE A 11 7.00 -15.13 15.30
N GLU A 12 8.09 -15.51 15.96
CA GLU A 12 8.07 -16.25 17.23
C GLU A 12 7.82 -15.29 18.41
N ASN A 13 8.55 -14.17 18.43
CA ASN A 13 8.49 -13.23 19.54
C ASN A 13 8.77 -11.78 19.12
N ILE A 14 8.13 -10.83 19.80
CA ILE A 14 8.37 -9.40 19.67
C ILE A 14 8.71 -8.83 21.04
N THR A 15 9.92 -8.29 21.19
CA THR A 15 10.40 -7.66 22.43
C THR A 15 10.62 -6.17 22.22
N VAL A 16 10.09 -5.34 23.11
CA VAL A 16 10.26 -3.88 23.06
C VAL A 16 11.23 -3.44 24.17
N LEU A 17 12.42 -2.98 23.77
CA LEU A 17 13.47 -2.52 24.67
C LEU A 17 13.41 -1.01 24.81
N LYS A 18 13.46 -0.51 26.05
CA LYS A 18 13.35 0.92 26.38
C LYS A 18 14.49 1.35 27.30
N GLY A 19 14.91 2.60 27.19
CA GLY A 19 15.91 3.20 28.08
C GLY A 19 17.24 2.44 28.03
N ALA A 20 17.72 2.02 29.19
CA ALA A 20 19.02 1.34 29.32
C ALA A 20 19.10 0.01 28.54
N ASP A 21 17.99 -0.72 28.42
CA ASP A 21 17.97 -2.01 27.71
C ASP A 21 18.21 -1.86 26.20
N ALA A 22 17.85 -0.69 25.64
CA ALA A 22 18.09 -0.36 24.24
C ALA A 22 19.51 0.18 23.99
N ALA A 23 20.26 0.55 25.03
CA ALA A 23 21.58 1.17 24.90
C ALA A 23 22.61 0.26 24.23
N MET A 24 22.43 -1.07 24.31
CA MET A 24 23.27 -2.05 23.62
C MET A 24 23.21 -1.94 22.09
N TYR A 25 22.19 -1.28 21.54
CA TYR A 25 22.02 -1.05 20.10
C TYR A 25 22.56 0.31 19.63
N GLY A 26 23.27 1.02 20.51
CA GLY A 26 23.93 2.28 20.19
C GLY A 26 22.97 3.47 20.06
N SER A 27 23.44 4.54 19.42
CA SER A 27 22.70 5.81 19.30
C SER A 27 21.37 5.68 18.57
N LEU A 28 21.28 4.75 17.60
CA LEU A 28 20.04 4.46 16.87
C LEU A 28 18.96 3.82 17.76
N GLY A 29 19.36 3.18 18.87
CA GLY A 29 18.44 2.65 19.88
C GLY A 29 17.89 3.69 20.87
N SER A 30 18.27 4.97 20.76
CA SER A 30 17.81 6.03 21.68
C SER A 30 16.29 6.21 21.72
N ASN A 31 15.61 5.93 20.60
CA ASN A 31 14.14 5.95 20.50
C ASN A 31 13.49 4.64 20.96
N GLY A 32 14.28 3.67 21.44
CA GLY A 32 13.86 2.30 21.74
C GLY A 32 14.15 1.33 20.60
N VAL A 33 14.07 0.03 20.89
CA VAL A 33 14.34 -1.05 19.94
C VAL A 33 13.19 -2.04 19.96
N ILE A 34 12.68 -2.40 18.77
CA ILE A 34 11.76 -3.52 18.59
C ILE A 34 12.57 -4.69 18.06
N MET A 35 12.82 -5.67 18.91
CA MET A 35 13.47 -6.92 18.54
C MET A 35 12.41 -7.91 18.08
N ILE A 36 12.58 -8.42 16.86
CA ILE A 36 11.72 -9.45 16.30
C ILE A 36 12.55 -10.72 16.17
N GLU A 37 12.07 -11.79 16.77
CA GLU A 37 12.61 -13.13 16.60
C GLU A 37 11.66 -13.94 15.73
N THR A 38 12.20 -14.60 14.71
CA THR A 38 11.43 -15.41 13.77
C THR A 38 11.51 -16.88 14.17
N ASP A 39 10.47 -17.63 13.81
CA ASP A 39 10.37 -19.08 14.05
C ASP A 39 11.65 -19.81 13.66
N LYS A 40 12.13 -20.65 14.59
CA LYS A 40 13.20 -21.63 14.37
C LYS A 40 12.72 -23.02 14.72
N ALA A 41 13.36 -24.04 14.13
CA ALA A 41 13.07 -25.41 14.49
C ALA A 41 13.56 -25.71 15.92
N ALA A 42 12.62 -25.81 16.86
CA ALA A 42 12.90 -26.31 18.21
C ALA A 42 13.03 -27.84 18.20
N ASP A 43 12.05 -28.50 17.58
CA ASP A 43 11.93 -29.96 17.47
C ASP A 43 12.73 -30.53 16.29
N LEU A 44 13.16 -31.79 16.43
CA LEU A 44 13.88 -32.51 15.37
C LEU A 44 12.92 -33.04 14.29
N ASP A 45 11.70 -33.40 14.70
CA ASP A 45 10.72 -33.94 13.76
C ASP A 45 10.32 -32.91 12.71
N THR A 46 10.25 -33.37 11.46
CA THR A 46 9.73 -32.55 10.37
C THR A 46 8.25 -32.28 10.58
N LYS A 47 7.90 -30.99 10.72
CA LYS A 47 6.53 -30.49 10.81
C LYS A 47 6.23 -29.66 9.58
N VAL A 48 5.10 -29.97 8.96
CA VAL A 48 4.54 -29.22 7.83
C VAL A 48 3.27 -28.54 8.31
N GLU A 49 3.19 -27.23 8.14
CA GLU A 49 2.06 -26.42 8.57
C GLU A 49 1.56 -25.59 7.39
N PHE A 50 0.25 -25.59 7.17
CA PHE A 50 -0.40 -24.74 6.19
C PHE A 50 -1.36 -23.79 6.92
N ILE A 51 -1.19 -22.49 6.70
CA ILE A 51 -1.97 -21.43 7.34
C ILE A 51 -2.68 -20.65 6.24
N GLY A 52 -4.02 -20.64 6.26
CA GLY A 52 -4.85 -19.85 5.35
C GLY A 52 -5.69 -18.84 6.13
N GLN A 53 -5.68 -17.58 5.70
CA GLN A 53 -6.50 -16.50 6.24
C GLN A 53 -7.31 -15.86 5.13
N TYR A 54 -8.58 -15.60 5.40
CA TYR A 54 -9.52 -15.01 4.46
C TYR A 54 -10.28 -13.89 5.17
N GLY A 55 -10.46 -12.76 4.51
CA GLY A 55 -11.10 -11.59 5.07
C GLY A 55 -11.86 -10.78 4.04
N LEU A 56 -12.89 -10.09 4.49
CA LEU A 56 -13.65 -9.12 3.72
C LEU A 56 -13.42 -7.73 4.31
N SER A 57 -13.23 -6.74 3.45
CA SER A 57 -13.07 -5.34 3.80
C SER A 57 -14.06 -4.51 3.00
N TRP A 58 -14.63 -3.49 3.62
CA TRP A 58 -15.60 -2.59 3.00
C TRP A 58 -15.42 -1.19 3.58
N ASN A 59 -15.89 -0.17 2.85
CA ASN A 59 -15.91 1.18 3.37
C ASN A 59 -17.00 1.31 4.45
N THR A 60 -16.65 1.82 5.63
CA THR A 60 -17.59 1.93 6.76
C THR A 60 -18.39 3.22 6.77
N SER A 61 -17.88 4.28 6.12
CA SER A 61 -18.51 5.60 6.12
C SER A 61 -18.03 6.45 4.95
N THR A 62 -18.95 7.22 4.38
CA THR A 62 -18.67 8.28 3.40
C THR A 62 -18.90 9.65 4.02
N LEU A 63 -18.35 10.70 3.42
CA LEU A 63 -18.64 12.06 3.86
C LEU A 63 -20.07 12.44 3.44
N PRO A 64 -20.85 13.11 4.31
CA PRO A 64 -22.15 13.62 3.92
C PRO A 64 -21.96 14.69 2.84
N VAL A 65 -22.59 14.49 1.69
CA VAL A 65 -22.57 15.41 0.55
C VAL A 65 -23.98 15.94 0.26
N LEU A 66 -24.06 17.04 -0.49
CA LEU A 66 -25.33 17.65 -0.87
C LEU A 66 -26.12 16.73 -1.80
N GLY A 67 -27.44 16.67 -1.61
CA GLY A 67 -28.36 16.10 -2.59
C GLY A 67 -28.50 16.99 -3.83
N VAL A 68 -29.21 16.51 -4.85
CA VAL A 68 -29.38 17.22 -6.13
C VAL A 68 -29.98 18.62 -5.95
N ASP A 69 -31.05 18.76 -5.16
CA ASP A 69 -31.76 20.04 -4.99
C ASP A 69 -30.94 21.06 -4.19
N ASP A 70 -30.27 20.60 -3.13
CA ASP A 70 -29.37 21.44 -2.33
C ASP A 70 -28.17 21.89 -3.17
N TYR A 71 -27.61 20.99 -3.99
CA TYR A 71 -26.53 21.31 -4.92
C TYR A 71 -26.96 22.35 -5.95
N LYS A 72 -28.15 22.20 -6.56
CA LYS A 72 -28.68 23.20 -7.50
C LYS A 72 -28.90 24.55 -6.83
N SER A 73 -29.41 24.56 -5.61
CA SER A 73 -29.63 25.78 -4.83
C SER A 73 -28.30 26.48 -4.50
N LEU A 74 -27.27 25.73 -4.10
CA LEU A 74 -25.92 26.25 -3.89
C LEU A 74 -25.34 26.84 -5.19
N MET A 75 -25.41 26.10 -6.30
CA MET A 75 -24.90 26.57 -7.59
C MET A 75 -25.68 27.77 -8.12
N GLY A 76 -26.99 27.87 -7.86
CA GLY A 76 -27.79 29.05 -8.15
C GLY A 76 -27.28 30.29 -7.39
N ASN A 77 -27.00 30.16 -6.09
CA ASN A 77 -26.41 31.25 -5.31
C ASN A 77 -25.02 31.64 -5.85
N VAL A 78 -24.18 30.67 -6.19
CA VAL A 78 -22.86 30.94 -6.81
C VAL A 78 -23.02 31.68 -8.14
N ALA A 79 -23.96 31.26 -8.98
CA ALA A 79 -24.23 31.89 -10.27
C ALA A 79 -24.61 33.37 -10.11
N LEU A 80 -25.53 33.68 -9.20
CA LEU A 80 -25.96 35.05 -8.89
C LEU A 80 -24.85 35.93 -8.31
N THR A 81 -23.82 35.35 -7.69
CA THR A 81 -22.66 36.12 -7.19
C THR A 81 -21.60 36.37 -8.25
N LYS A 82 -21.55 35.56 -9.31
CA LYS A 82 -20.48 35.61 -10.33
C LYS A 82 -20.91 36.30 -11.62
N TYR A 83 -22.21 36.24 -11.95
CA TYR A 83 -22.76 36.77 -13.19
C TYR A 83 -23.83 37.82 -12.87
N GLU A 84 -23.73 38.99 -13.52
CA GLU A 84 -24.74 40.04 -13.41
C GLU A 84 -25.95 39.76 -14.31
N ASP A 85 -25.72 39.16 -15.49
CA ASP A 85 -26.75 38.76 -16.43
C ASP A 85 -27.21 37.31 -16.16
N MET A 86 -28.52 37.12 -16.08
CA MET A 86 -29.12 35.80 -15.84
C MET A 86 -28.92 34.84 -17.00
N SER A 87 -28.86 35.33 -18.24
CA SER A 87 -28.60 34.49 -19.41
C SER A 87 -27.20 33.90 -19.35
N ASP A 88 -26.17 34.70 -19.05
CA ASP A 88 -24.80 34.24 -18.85
C ASP A 88 -24.69 33.22 -17.70
N ALA A 89 -25.43 33.48 -16.60
CA ALA A 89 -25.51 32.56 -15.47
C ALA A 89 -26.09 31.20 -15.87
N LEU A 90 -27.22 31.18 -16.59
CA LEU A 90 -27.88 29.97 -17.05
C LEU A 90 -27.07 29.24 -18.13
N ASN A 91 -26.29 29.96 -18.93
CA ASN A 91 -25.40 29.37 -19.92
C ASN A 91 -24.18 28.68 -19.27
N ALA A 92 -23.64 29.28 -18.20
CA ALA A 92 -22.56 28.68 -17.40
C ALA A 92 -23.06 27.50 -16.54
N PHE A 93 -24.34 27.51 -16.15
CA PHE A 93 -24.98 26.50 -15.30
C PHE A 93 -26.29 25.98 -15.94
N PRO A 94 -26.20 25.25 -17.08
CA PRO A 94 -27.37 24.86 -17.88
C PRO A 94 -28.36 23.96 -17.14
N TYR A 95 -27.90 23.25 -16.10
CA TYR A 95 -28.75 22.43 -15.24
C TYR A 95 -29.66 23.21 -14.29
N LEU A 96 -29.52 24.54 -14.23
CA LEU A 96 -30.44 25.45 -13.55
C LEU A 96 -31.56 25.95 -14.47
N LYS A 97 -31.47 25.72 -15.78
CA LYS A 97 -32.55 26.08 -16.73
C LYS A 97 -33.79 25.23 -16.42
N ASP A 98 -34.89 25.90 -16.11
CA ASP A 98 -36.20 25.26 -15.97
C ASP A 98 -36.94 25.29 -17.32
N ASP A 99 -36.34 24.66 -18.32
CA ASP A 99 -36.88 24.54 -19.67
C ASP A 99 -37.11 23.06 -20.03
N PRO A 100 -38.37 22.62 -20.21
CA PRO A 100 -38.68 21.28 -20.68
C PRO A 100 -38.12 20.95 -22.07
N GLU A 101 -37.94 21.95 -22.93
CA GLU A 101 -37.48 21.80 -24.32
C GLU A 101 -35.94 21.83 -24.44
N PHE A 102 -35.22 22.02 -23.32
CA PHE A 102 -33.77 22.00 -23.32
C PHE A 102 -33.24 20.60 -23.68
N TYR A 103 -32.74 20.47 -24.91
CA TYR A 103 -32.30 19.20 -25.49
C TYR A 103 -31.32 18.43 -24.59
N TYR A 104 -30.33 19.09 -23.98
CA TYR A 104 -29.27 18.44 -23.19
C TYR A 104 -29.63 18.22 -21.72
N LYS A 105 -30.90 18.41 -21.31
CA LYS A 105 -31.36 18.19 -19.92
C LYS A 105 -31.04 16.79 -19.39
N TYR A 106 -31.03 15.79 -20.26
CA TYR A 106 -30.75 14.39 -19.89
C TYR A 106 -29.32 14.15 -19.37
N LEU A 107 -28.39 15.08 -19.59
CA LEU A 107 -27.02 14.99 -19.05
C LEU A 107 -26.96 15.31 -17.54
N TYR A 108 -27.97 16.02 -17.03
CA TYR A 108 -28.01 16.58 -15.68
C TYR A 108 -29.16 16.02 -14.82
N ASN A 109 -29.79 14.93 -15.25
CA ASN A 109 -30.98 14.34 -14.63
C ASN A 109 -30.68 13.15 -13.70
N ASN A 110 -29.51 13.10 -13.09
CA ASN A 110 -29.07 11.98 -12.24
C ASN A 110 -29.11 12.34 -10.76
N ASN A 111 -29.02 11.32 -9.92
CA ASN A 111 -28.77 11.43 -8.48
C ASN A 111 -27.66 10.44 -8.12
N THR A 112 -26.44 10.80 -8.50
CA THR A 112 -25.26 9.94 -8.44
C THR A 112 -24.52 10.14 -7.12
N ASP A 113 -24.42 9.08 -6.32
CA ASP A 113 -23.48 9.03 -5.20
C ASP A 113 -22.10 8.61 -5.71
N TRP A 114 -21.25 9.60 -5.97
CA TRP A 114 -19.90 9.34 -6.49
C TRP A 114 -18.99 8.61 -5.52
N GLN A 115 -19.21 8.74 -4.20
CA GLN A 115 -18.39 8.03 -3.23
C GLN A 115 -18.74 6.54 -3.25
N ASP A 116 -20.04 6.20 -3.32
CA ASP A 116 -20.47 4.80 -3.42
C ASP A 116 -19.89 4.11 -4.67
N LEU A 117 -19.85 4.81 -5.80
CA LEU A 117 -19.38 4.26 -7.07
C LEU A 117 -17.87 3.96 -7.11
N ILE A 118 -17.02 4.71 -6.40
CA ILE A 118 -15.57 4.45 -6.42
C ILE A 118 -15.14 3.36 -5.43
N TYR A 119 -16.03 2.93 -4.54
CA TYR A 119 -15.76 1.92 -3.54
C TYR A 119 -16.39 0.57 -3.89
N ARG A 120 -15.75 -0.50 -3.41
CA ARG A 120 -16.22 -1.88 -3.50
C ARG A 120 -15.90 -2.67 -2.23
N ASN A 121 -16.61 -3.77 -2.04
CA ASN A 121 -16.19 -4.79 -1.10
C ASN A 121 -14.93 -5.48 -1.63
N ALA A 122 -13.95 -5.66 -0.76
CA ALA A 122 -12.61 -6.13 -1.12
C ALA A 122 -12.27 -7.41 -0.35
N PHE A 123 -11.82 -8.43 -1.07
CA PHE A 123 -11.40 -9.70 -0.48
C PHE A 123 -9.90 -9.71 -0.20
N VAL A 124 -9.52 -10.32 0.92
CA VAL A 124 -8.13 -10.46 1.36
C VAL A 124 -7.85 -11.92 1.64
N THR A 125 -6.74 -12.44 1.13
CA THR A 125 -6.27 -13.79 1.36
C THR A 125 -4.80 -13.79 1.75
N ASP A 126 -4.41 -14.62 2.71
CA ASP A 126 -3.01 -14.86 3.08
C ASP A 126 -2.83 -16.37 3.23
N ASN A 127 -1.99 -16.98 2.40
CA ASN A 127 -1.76 -18.43 2.42
C ASN A 127 -0.27 -18.69 2.59
N VAL A 128 0.08 -19.49 3.59
CA VAL A 128 1.47 -19.76 3.98
C VAL A 128 1.65 -21.26 4.15
N LEU A 129 2.70 -21.78 3.55
CA LEU A 129 3.20 -23.12 3.81
C LEU A 129 4.52 -22.98 4.56
N LYS A 130 4.63 -23.67 5.70
CA LYS A 130 5.83 -23.74 6.50
C LYS A 130 6.30 -25.19 6.65
N ILE A 131 7.61 -25.38 6.62
CA ILE A 131 8.27 -26.65 6.84
C ILE A 131 9.43 -26.42 7.79
N LYS A 132 9.40 -27.06 8.95
CA LYS A 132 10.47 -26.97 9.95
C LYS A 132 10.89 -28.35 10.44
N GLY A 133 12.14 -28.50 10.80
CA GLY A 133 12.67 -29.75 11.36
C GLY A 133 14.18 -29.81 11.29
N GLY A 134 14.72 -31.02 11.36
CA GLY A 134 16.15 -31.25 11.24
C GLY A 134 16.65 -32.33 12.19
N ASP A 135 17.91 -32.26 12.56
CA ASP A 135 18.49 -33.14 13.56
C ASP A 135 19.33 -32.35 14.58
N ALA A 136 20.09 -33.05 15.41
CA ALA A 136 20.94 -32.42 16.42
C ALA A 136 22.08 -31.58 15.81
N ILE A 137 22.39 -31.77 14.53
CA ILE A 137 23.47 -31.11 13.80
C ILE A 137 22.92 -29.93 13.00
N ALA A 138 21.87 -30.15 12.21
CA ALA A 138 21.32 -29.16 11.30
C ALA A 138 19.81 -29.00 11.51
N LYS A 139 19.39 -27.79 11.83
CA LYS A 139 17.99 -27.40 12.00
C LYS A 139 17.62 -26.40 10.93
N TYR A 140 16.42 -26.51 10.39
CA TYR A 140 15.92 -25.63 9.34
C TYR A 140 14.45 -25.29 9.54
N ASP A 141 14.10 -24.08 9.11
CA ASP A 141 12.73 -23.60 8.97
C ASP A 141 12.63 -22.91 7.59
N PHE A 142 11.61 -23.26 6.83
CA PHE A 142 11.32 -22.71 5.52
C PHE A 142 9.86 -22.30 5.45
N SER A 143 9.60 -21.06 5.05
CA SER A 143 8.26 -20.56 4.79
C SER A 143 8.15 -20.01 3.38
N ILE A 144 7.01 -20.24 2.74
CA ILE A 144 6.62 -19.61 1.49
C ILE A 144 5.16 -19.19 1.60
N GLY A 145 4.83 -18.00 1.11
CA GLY A 145 3.47 -17.51 1.17
C GLY A 145 3.12 -16.52 0.08
N VAL A 146 1.81 -16.42 -0.14
CA VAL A 146 1.19 -15.48 -1.07
C VAL A 146 0.05 -14.78 -0.34
N LYS A 147 0.13 -13.44 -0.34
CA LYS A 147 -0.89 -12.56 0.19
C LYS A 147 -1.47 -11.72 -0.93
N ASN A 148 -2.79 -11.80 -1.09
CA ASN A 148 -3.53 -10.96 -2.03
C ASN A 148 -4.50 -10.09 -1.22
N LYS A 149 -4.41 -8.78 -1.41
CA LYS A 149 -5.27 -7.80 -0.77
C LYS A 149 -5.89 -6.94 -1.85
N GLN A 150 -7.17 -7.13 -2.11
CA GLN A 150 -7.94 -6.14 -2.88
C GLN A 150 -8.10 -4.90 -2.00
N GLY A 151 -8.09 -3.71 -2.61
CA GLY A 151 -8.44 -2.47 -1.94
C GLY A 151 -9.93 -2.16 -2.08
N THR A 152 -10.44 -1.37 -1.12
CA THR A 152 -11.83 -0.91 -1.12
C THR A 152 -12.09 0.15 -2.17
N VAL A 153 -11.09 0.94 -2.56
CA VAL A 153 -11.18 1.72 -3.80
C VAL A 153 -11.07 0.74 -4.96
N GLU A 154 -12.01 0.82 -5.90
CA GLU A 154 -11.99 -0.03 -7.08
C GLU A 154 -10.65 0.09 -7.84
N GLU A 155 -10.27 -0.95 -8.57
CA GLU A 155 -8.97 -1.07 -9.24
C GLU A 155 -7.70 -0.94 -8.38
N THR A 156 -7.80 -0.79 -7.06
CA THR A 156 -6.64 -0.91 -6.16
C THR A 156 -6.47 -2.34 -5.64
N ASN A 157 -5.22 -2.81 -5.59
CA ASN A 157 -4.87 -4.12 -5.05
C ASN A 157 -3.38 -4.23 -4.72
N SER A 158 -3.02 -5.23 -3.93
CA SER A 158 -1.66 -5.57 -3.54
C SER A 158 -1.49 -7.08 -3.53
N SER A 159 -0.51 -7.59 -4.27
CA SER A 159 -0.11 -9.00 -4.27
C SER A 159 1.33 -9.09 -3.75
N LYS A 160 1.54 -9.88 -2.71
CA LYS A 160 2.84 -10.06 -2.06
C LYS A 160 3.19 -11.53 -2.03
N TYR A 161 4.36 -11.86 -2.58
CA TYR A 161 4.96 -13.18 -2.56
C TYR A 161 6.17 -13.10 -1.64
N TYR A 162 6.29 -14.02 -0.70
CA TYR A 162 7.42 -14.02 0.21
C TYR A 162 7.91 -15.43 0.49
N ALA A 163 9.21 -15.54 0.69
CA ALA A 163 9.87 -16.77 1.05
C ALA A 163 10.93 -16.47 2.12
N ARG A 164 11.07 -17.36 3.08
CA ARG A 164 12.07 -17.26 4.13
C ARG A 164 12.66 -18.63 4.44
N MET A 165 13.94 -18.61 4.76
CA MET A 165 14.68 -19.77 5.23
C MET A 165 15.53 -19.37 6.42
N ASN A 166 15.35 -20.08 7.54
CA ASN A 166 16.23 -20.04 8.70
C ASN A 166 16.99 -21.37 8.78
N ALA A 167 18.29 -21.31 9.04
CA ALA A 167 19.13 -22.48 9.18
C ALA A 167 20.11 -22.31 10.34
N ASP A 168 20.18 -23.30 11.22
CA ASP A 168 21.15 -23.39 12.32
C ASP A 168 21.94 -24.69 12.16
N VAL A 169 23.25 -24.60 11.96
CA VAL A 169 24.12 -25.76 11.67
C VAL A 169 25.28 -25.83 12.65
N THR A 170 25.38 -26.93 13.39
CA THR A 170 26.49 -27.25 14.30
C THR A 170 27.58 -27.98 13.55
N LEU A 171 28.54 -27.24 12.98
CA LEU A 171 29.67 -27.81 12.23
C LEU A 171 30.60 -28.67 13.11
N SER A 172 30.77 -28.30 14.39
CA SER A 172 31.54 -29.06 15.37
C SER A 172 31.09 -28.74 16.80
N LYS A 173 31.68 -29.42 17.80
CA LYS A 173 31.43 -29.12 19.24
C LYS A 173 31.72 -27.67 19.64
N ASN A 174 32.46 -26.94 18.82
CA ASN A 174 32.92 -25.59 19.11
C ASN A 174 32.49 -24.57 18.05
N VAL A 175 31.93 -25.00 16.91
CA VAL A 175 31.56 -24.10 15.81
C VAL A 175 30.11 -24.35 15.41
N SER A 176 29.30 -23.30 15.41
CA SER A 176 27.98 -23.30 14.78
C SER A 176 27.83 -22.13 13.83
N LEU A 177 27.01 -22.31 12.82
CA LEU A 177 26.57 -21.31 11.86
C LEU A 177 25.08 -21.08 12.03
N PHE A 178 24.64 -19.84 11.81
CA PHE A 178 23.23 -19.52 11.64
C PHE A 178 23.06 -18.65 10.42
N SER A 179 21.93 -18.79 9.74
CA SER A 179 21.57 -17.91 8.64
C SER A 179 20.05 -17.77 8.53
N THR A 180 19.61 -16.55 8.25
CA THR A 180 18.26 -16.18 7.87
C THR A 180 18.33 -15.51 6.51
N ILE A 181 17.59 -16.04 5.54
CA ILE A 181 17.42 -15.46 4.22
C ILE A 181 15.94 -15.20 4.05
N SER A 182 15.56 -13.99 3.69
CA SER A 182 14.18 -13.63 3.38
C SER A 182 14.13 -12.89 2.05
N PHE A 183 13.09 -13.17 1.28
CA PHE A 183 12.79 -12.50 0.03
C PHE A 183 11.31 -12.12 0.04
N ALA A 184 11.00 -10.92 -0.42
CA ALA A 184 9.63 -10.54 -0.71
C ALA A 184 9.56 -9.79 -2.05
N TYR A 185 8.56 -10.13 -2.85
CA TYR A 185 8.17 -9.39 -4.04
C TYR A 185 6.74 -8.88 -3.84
N THR A 186 6.56 -7.57 -4.02
CA THR A 186 5.26 -6.92 -3.91
C THR A 186 4.91 -6.26 -5.24
N ASN A 187 3.69 -6.52 -5.71
CA ASN A 187 3.09 -5.87 -6.87
C ASN A 187 1.81 -5.18 -6.43
N ASN A 188 1.79 -3.85 -6.53
CA ASN A 188 0.71 -3.00 -6.08
C ASN A 188 0.12 -2.24 -7.27
N ARG A 189 -1.21 -2.19 -7.34
CA ARG A 189 -1.95 -1.16 -8.09
C ARG A 189 -2.55 -0.22 -7.06
N VAL A 190 -2.12 1.03 -7.09
CA VAL A 190 -2.54 2.08 -6.14
C VAL A 190 -3.36 3.14 -6.88
N ALA A 191 -3.97 4.03 -6.11
CA ALA A 191 -4.62 5.23 -6.63
C ALA A 191 -3.92 6.48 -6.09
N GLU A 192 -4.09 7.61 -6.78
CA GLU A 192 -3.53 8.90 -6.33
C GLU A 192 -4.08 9.27 -4.95
N GLN A 193 -3.17 9.58 -4.03
CA GLN A 193 -3.49 10.00 -2.66
C GLN A 193 -3.11 11.45 -2.38
N GLY A 194 -2.31 12.07 -3.25
CA GLY A 194 -1.94 13.47 -3.15
C GLY A 194 -3.14 14.40 -3.34
N MET A 195 -2.96 15.67 -2.98
CA MET A 195 -3.94 16.74 -3.22
C MET A 195 -3.97 17.18 -4.69
N VAL A 196 -4.21 16.22 -5.58
CA VAL A 196 -4.33 16.42 -7.03
C VAL A 196 -5.79 16.29 -7.41
N LEU A 197 -6.42 17.41 -7.72
CA LEU A 197 -7.86 17.51 -7.88
C LEU A 197 -8.39 16.80 -9.13
N GLU A 198 -7.51 16.49 -10.08
CA GLU A 198 -7.79 15.90 -11.37
C GLU A 198 -7.76 14.36 -11.33
N THR A 199 -6.92 13.77 -10.48
CA THR A 199 -6.61 12.33 -10.50
C THR A 199 -6.80 11.63 -9.16
N ASN A 200 -7.04 12.35 -8.07
CA ASN A 200 -7.40 11.72 -6.79
C ASN A 200 -8.87 11.28 -6.82
N PRO A 201 -9.19 9.97 -6.71
CA PRO A 201 -10.56 9.47 -6.78
C PRO A 201 -11.50 10.09 -5.74
N LEU A 202 -11.03 10.28 -4.51
CA LEU A 202 -11.84 10.85 -3.45
C LEU A 202 -12.12 12.34 -3.69
N LEU A 203 -11.10 13.11 -4.06
CA LEU A 203 -11.27 14.54 -4.32
C LEU A 203 -12.16 14.79 -5.55
N THR A 204 -12.05 13.96 -6.58
CA THR A 204 -12.92 14.03 -7.76
C THR A 204 -14.36 13.66 -7.38
N ALA A 205 -14.57 12.59 -6.59
CA ALA A 205 -15.90 12.19 -6.11
C ALA A 205 -16.58 13.28 -5.26
N LEU A 206 -15.83 13.95 -4.40
CA LEU A 206 -16.37 15.03 -3.55
C LEU A 206 -16.67 16.33 -4.31
N ARG A 207 -16.01 16.55 -5.46
CA ARG A 207 -16.21 17.77 -6.29
C ARG A 207 -17.26 17.59 -7.38
N LYS A 208 -17.48 16.36 -7.84
CA LYS A 208 -18.40 16.08 -8.94
C LYS A 208 -19.83 16.21 -8.42
N GLY A 209 -20.64 17.04 -9.10
CA GLY A 209 -22.03 17.25 -8.71
C GLY A 209 -22.86 15.95 -8.83
N PRO A 210 -23.85 15.72 -7.95
CA PRO A 210 -24.68 14.52 -7.96
C PRO A 210 -25.60 14.43 -9.19
N LEU A 211 -25.82 15.56 -9.87
CA LEU A 211 -26.67 15.63 -11.07
C LEU A 211 -26.05 15.00 -12.33
N PHE A 212 -24.74 14.80 -12.34
CA PHE A 212 -24.00 14.27 -13.49
C PHE A 212 -24.07 12.73 -13.54
N SER A 213 -24.13 12.18 -14.75
CA SER A 213 -24.12 10.73 -14.94
C SER A 213 -22.69 10.16 -14.86
N PRO A 214 -22.48 8.94 -14.35
CA PRO A 214 -21.21 8.24 -14.45
C PRO A 214 -20.83 7.86 -15.89
N TYR A 215 -21.82 7.57 -16.73
CA TYR A 215 -21.63 7.12 -18.12
C TYR A 215 -22.34 8.02 -19.10
N ASN A 216 -21.85 8.07 -20.34
CA ASN A 216 -22.52 8.81 -21.40
C ASN A 216 -23.94 8.26 -21.63
N LYS A 217 -24.82 9.10 -22.17
CA LYS A 217 -26.18 8.72 -22.51
C LYS A 217 -26.48 9.03 -23.96
N ASP A 218 -27.29 8.18 -24.58
CA ASP A 218 -27.88 8.50 -25.88
C ASP A 218 -29.07 9.48 -25.76
N ASP A 219 -29.60 9.93 -26.89
CA ASP A 219 -30.74 10.87 -26.96
C ASP A 219 -32.05 10.27 -26.39
N LYS A 220 -32.07 8.95 -26.13
CA LYS A 220 -33.17 8.23 -25.49
C LYS A 220 -32.91 8.00 -24.00
N ASN A 221 -31.87 8.62 -23.44
CA ASN A 221 -31.47 8.52 -22.03
C ASN A 221 -31.02 7.10 -21.62
N ASN A 222 -30.60 6.25 -22.56
CA ASN A 222 -29.94 4.97 -22.26
C ASN A 222 -28.46 5.18 -21.94
N LEU A 223 -27.94 4.44 -20.95
CA LEU A 223 -26.51 4.48 -20.60
C LEU A 223 -25.67 3.79 -21.69
N LEU A 224 -24.57 4.43 -22.05
CA LEU A 224 -23.52 3.94 -22.94
C LEU A 224 -22.35 3.40 -22.10
N PRO A 225 -21.46 2.57 -22.67
CA PRO A 225 -20.35 1.99 -21.90
C PRO A 225 -19.26 3.01 -21.53
N ASP A 226 -19.14 4.09 -22.29
CA ASP A 226 -18.09 5.10 -22.08
C ASP A 226 -18.41 6.03 -20.91
N PHE A 227 -17.41 6.37 -20.11
CA PHE A 227 -17.56 7.32 -19.01
C PHE A 227 -18.00 8.70 -19.52
N ALA A 228 -18.81 9.40 -18.72
CA ALA A 228 -19.31 10.72 -19.09
C ALA A 228 -18.26 11.81 -18.87
N SER A 229 -18.05 12.63 -19.89
CA SER A 229 -17.39 13.95 -19.77
C SER A 229 -18.40 15.02 -19.37
N ILE A 230 -17.91 16.19 -18.92
CA ILE A 230 -18.77 17.36 -18.73
C ILE A 230 -18.96 18.05 -20.08
N ARG A 231 -20.20 18.44 -20.35
CA ARG A 231 -20.58 19.23 -21.54
C ARG A 231 -21.19 20.56 -21.13
N ASP A 232 -21.02 21.56 -21.99
CA ASP A 232 -21.67 22.85 -21.87
C ASP A 232 -23.12 22.81 -22.39
N GLU A 233 -23.76 23.97 -22.45
CA GLU A 233 -25.15 24.11 -22.89
C GLU A 233 -25.41 23.73 -24.35
N ASP A 234 -24.39 23.81 -25.20
CA ASP A 234 -24.46 23.47 -26.63
C ASP A 234 -24.10 21.99 -26.88
N GLY A 235 -23.75 21.26 -25.82
CA GLY A 235 -23.32 19.87 -25.86
C GLY A 235 -21.84 19.69 -26.19
N ALA A 236 -21.07 20.78 -26.28
CA ALA A 236 -19.63 20.73 -26.53
C ALA A 236 -18.89 20.27 -25.26
N LEU A 237 -17.76 19.58 -25.44
CA LEU A 237 -16.98 19.06 -24.32
C LEU A 237 -16.27 20.18 -23.56
N ILE A 238 -16.47 20.24 -22.25
CA ILE A 238 -15.71 21.12 -21.37
C ILE A 238 -14.39 20.43 -21.04
N VAL A 239 -13.38 20.74 -21.84
CA VAL A 239 -12.02 20.20 -21.70
C VAL A 239 -11.18 20.91 -20.63
N ASN A 240 -11.61 22.11 -20.20
CA ASN A 240 -10.86 22.99 -19.29
C ASN A 240 -11.68 23.37 -18.06
N ASN A 241 -11.04 23.47 -16.89
CA ASN A 241 -11.68 23.81 -15.60
C ASN A 241 -12.89 22.93 -15.24
N SER A 242 -12.88 21.69 -15.73
CA SER A 242 -13.90 20.68 -15.47
C SER A 242 -13.59 19.92 -14.17
N VAL A 243 -14.43 18.94 -13.84
CA VAL A 243 -14.15 17.95 -12.80
C VAL A 243 -14.10 16.59 -13.45
N SER A 244 -12.98 15.89 -13.27
CA SER A 244 -12.79 14.52 -13.77
C SER A 244 -13.94 13.62 -13.34
N ASN A 245 -14.26 12.64 -14.17
CA ASN A 245 -15.16 11.57 -13.80
C ASN A 245 -14.46 10.64 -12.80
N PRO A 246 -14.95 10.51 -11.55
CA PRO A 246 -14.29 9.69 -10.53
C PRO A 246 -14.12 8.22 -10.94
N LEU A 247 -15.09 7.65 -11.67
CA LEU A 247 -14.97 6.28 -12.17
C LEU A 247 -13.91 6.14 -13.25
N ALA A 248 -13.82 7.10 -14.18
CA ALA A 248 -12.76 7.11 -15.17
C ALA A 248 -11.38 7.25 -14.50
N VAL A 249 -11.28 8.09 -13.47
CA VAL A 249 -10.05 8.23 -12.70
C VAL A 249 -9.64 6.91 -12.06
N VAL A 250 -10.58 6.18 -11.45
CA VAL A 250 -10.28 4.87 -10.84
C VAL A 250 -9.87 3.81 -11.87
N ASN A 251 -10.54 3.77 -13.03
CA ASN A 251 -10.35 2.71 -14.02
C ASN A 251 -9.19 2.96 -14.99
N ASP A 252 -9.04 4.20 -15.44
CA ASP A 252 -8.12 4.57 -16.53
C ASP A 252 -6.78 5.14 -16.03
N VAL A 253 -6.72 5.70 -14.81
CA VAL A 253 -5.43 6.09 -14.22
C VAL A 253 -4.73 4.84 -13.71
N GLU A 254 -3.53 4.61 -14.19
CA GLU A 254 -2.71 3.52 -13.73
C GLU A 254 -1.61 4.05 -12.82
N MET A 255 -1.53 3.54 -11.60
CA MET A 255 -0.38 3.71 -10.72
C MET A 255 0.04 2.34 -10.22
N LYS A 256 1.22 1.90 -10.62
CA LYS A 256 1.78 0.59 -10.33
C LYS A 256 3.05 0.76 -9.50
N GLU A 257 3.21 -0.10 -8.52
CA GLU A 257 4.40 -0.14 -7.69
C GLU A 257 4.90 -1.59 -7.61
N HIS A 258 6.17 -1.78 -7.90
CA HIS A 258 6.88 -3.03 -7.76
C HIS A 258 7.96 -2.87 -6.70
N ALA A 259 8.00 -3.78 -5.72
CA ALA A 259 9.03 -3.76 -4.69
C ALA A 259 9.67 -5.14 -4.53
N TYR A 260 11.00 -5.15 -4.45
CA TYR A 260 11.82 -6.32 -4.18
C TYR A 260 12.59 -6.08 -2.89
N ASP A 261 12.34 -6.92 -1.90
CA ASP A 261 13.04 -6.90 -0.62
C ASP A 261 13.89 -8.17 -0.48
N VAL A 262 15.13 -8.01 -0.06
CA VAL A 262 16.05 -9.10 0.30
C VAL A 262 16.66 -8.80 1.65
N LEU A 263 16.53 -9.73 2.58
CA LEU A 263 17.16 -9.68 3.90
C LEU A 263 18.02 -10.94 4.05
N LEU A 264 19.30 -10.73 4.34
CA LEU A 264 20.25 -11.78 4.70
C LEU A 264 20.81 -11.44 6.07
N ASP A 265 20.70 -12.37 7.01
CA ASP A 265 21.44 -12.36 8.26
C ASP A 265 22.20 -13.69 8.33
N ALA A 266 23.48 -13.64 8.61
CA ALA A 266 24.31 -14.84 8.69
C ALA A 266 25.40 -14.63 9.73
N GLY A 267 25.77 -15.69 10.42
CA GLY A 267 26.85 -15.59 11.38
C GLY A 267 27.44 -16.91 11.80
N LEU A 268 28.55 -16.77 12.51
CA LEU A 268 29.33 -17.87 13.05
C LEU A 268 29.48 -17.67 14.55
N GLN A 269 29.27 -18.74 15.30
CA GLN A 269 29.56 -18.79 16.73
C GLN A 269 30.70 -19.78 16.96
N TYR A 270 31.75 -19.32 17.64
CA TYR A 270 32.89 -20.12 18.04
C TYR A 270 33.02 -20.16 19.56
N ARG A 271 32.89 -21.34 20.14
CA ARG A 271 33.13 -21.60 21.56
C ARG A 271 34.61 -21.88 21.78
N ILE A 272 35.34 -20.90 22.30
CA ILE A 272 36.78 -21.01 22.59
C ILE A 272 37.01 -22.02 23.72
N ASN A 273 36.20 -21.93 24.78
CA ASN A 273 36.13 -22.88 25.88
C ASN A 273 34.74 -22.81 26.53
N GLU A 274 34.53 -23.49 27.66
CA GLU A 274 33.22 -23.52 28.33
C GLU A 274 32.69 -22.15 28.76
N ASN A 275 33.58 -21.17 28.97
CA ASN A 275 33.20 -19.84 29.46
C ASN A 275 33.21 -18.78 28.36
N TRP A 276 34.02 -18.93 27.31
CA TRP A 276 34.22 -17.91 26.28
C TRP A 276 33.58 -18.30 24.95
N LYS A 277 32.77 -17.39 24.39
CA LYS A 277 32.14 -17.53 23.08
C LYS A 277 32.36 -16.28 22.23
N LEU A 278 32.81 -16.47 21.00
CA LEU A 278 32.91 -15.46 19.97
C LEU A 278 31.73 -15.61 19.01
N LYS A 279 31.07 -14.52 18.64
CA LYS A 279 29.98 -14.48 17.65
C LYS A 279 30.29 -13.41 16.61
N ALA A 280 30.44 -13.82 15.35
CA ALA A 280 30.52 -12.92 14.22
C ALA A 280 29.16 -12.93 13.49
N THR A 281 28.63 -11.76 13.16
CA THR A 281 27.38 -11.60 12.42
C THR A 281 27.59 -10.66 11.23
N PHE A 282 26.98 -11.00 10.12
CA PHE A 282 26.84 -10.18 8.92
C PHE A 282 25.36 -10.07 8.57
N GLY A 283 24.88 -8.85 8.39
CA GLY A 283 23.53 -8.54 7.93
C GLY A 283 23.56 -7.73 6.65
N LEU A 284 22.60 -7.97 5.76
CA LEU A 284 22.34 -7.23 4.54
C LEU A 284 20.84 -7.05 4.37
N ASN A 285 20.42 -5.82 4.09
CA ASN A 285 19.06 -5.50 3.70
C ASN A 285 19.11 -4.71 2.39
N TYR A 286 18.51 -5.24 1.35
CA TYR A 286 18.41 -4.64 0.04
C TYR A 286 16.94 -4.46 -0.34
N ASN A 287 16.56 -3.25 -0.71
CA ASN A 287 15.23 -2.91 -1.19
C ASN A 287 15.36 -2.19 -2.53
N LEU A 288 14.61 -2.65 -3.53
CA LEU A 288 14.41 -1.98 -4.81
C LEU A 288 12.92 -1.69 -4.96
N LYS A 289 12.57 -0.43 -5.23
CA LYS A 289 11.20 0.02 -5.46
C LYS A 289 11.12 0.71 -6.80
N GLN A 290 10.18 0.30 -7.63
CA GLN A 290 9.85 0.90 -8.92
C GLN A 290 8.41 1.36 -8.88
N GLU A 291 8.16 2.59 -9.32
CA GLU A 291 6.84 3.19 -9.38
C GLU A 291 6.61 3.71 -10.79
N ASP A 292 5.51 3.30 -11.40
CA ASP A 292 5.08 3.76 -12.71
C ASP A 292 3.68 4.36 -12.60
N ALA A 293 3.46 5.50 -13.24
CA ALA A 293 2.16 6.13 -13.31
C ALA A 293 1.83 6.56 -14.74
N PHE A 294 0.60 6.30 -15.16
CA PHE A 294 0.04 6.75 -16.42
C PHE A 294 -1.31 7.42 -16.19
N VAL A 295 -1.45 8.63 -16.72
CA VAL A 295 -2.68 9.43 -16.68
C VAL A 295 -3.10 9.77 -18.11
N PRO A 296 -4.20 9.19 -18.64
CA PRO A 296 -4.63 9.36 -20.03
C PRO A 296 -5.49 10.62 -20.24
N GLY A 297 -5.14 11.74 -19.61
CA GLY A 297 -5.95 12.97 -19.52
C GLY A 297 -6.75 13.35 -20.77
N MET A 298 -6.13 14.06 -21.72
CA MET A 298 -6.76 14.53 -22.96
C MET A 298 -7.24 13.41 -23.89
N SER A 299 -6.71 12.19 -23.76
CA SER A 299 -7.10 11.06 -24.61
C SER A 299 -8.46 10.49 -24.21
N SER A 300 -8.72 10.45 -22.91
CA SER A 300 -9.99 9.97 -22.35
C SER A 300 -11.07 11.06 -22.40
N MET A 301 -10.69 12.35 -22.34
CA MET A 301 -11.61 13.51 -22.26
C MET A 301 -12.56 13.50 -21.06
N THR A 302 -12.49 12.46 -20.21
CA THR A 302 -13.25 12.31 -18.97
C THR A 302 -12.39 12.60 -17.74
N ILE A 303 -11.07 12.64 -17.92
CA ILE A 303 -10.07 13.01 -16.91
C ILE A 303 -9.50 14.37 -17.29
N MET A 304 -9.52 15.31 -16.34
CA MET A 304 -8.95 16.63 -16.54
C MET A 304 -7.42 16.55 -16.75
N PRO A 305 -6.85 17.27 -17.72
CA PRO A 305 -5.40 17.31 -17.93
C PRO A 305 -4.66 17.90 -16.73
N LEU A 306 -3.43 17.42 -16.50
CA LEU A 306 -2.58 17.90 -15.40
C LEU A 306 -1.84 19.20 -15.77
N ASP A 307 -1.24 19.84 -14.75
CA ASP A 307 -0.37 21.02 -14.88
C ASP A 307 -1.02 22.17 -15.65
N ASN A 308 -2.21 22.57 -15.20
CA ASN A 308 -2.96 23.68 -15.79
C ASN A 308 -3.14 23.55 -17.32
N GLN A 309 -3.40 22.31 -17.78
CA GLN A 309 -3.62 21.92 -19.19
C GLN A 309 -2.37 21.74 -20.05
N LEU A 310 -1.17 21.86 -19.49
CA LEU A 310 0.07 21.61 -20.24
C LEU A 310 0.34 20.11 -20.43
N ALA A 311 -0.05 19.28 -19.46
CA ALA A 311 0.17 17.84 -19.51
C ALA A 311 -1.07 17.10 -20.02
N LYS A 312 -1.11 16.91 -21.35
CA LYS A 312 -2.22 16.23 -22.06
C LYS A 312 -2.36 14.77 -21.63
N ASN A 313 -1.28 13.99 -21.72
CA ASN A 313 -1.15 12.68 -21.09
C ASN A 313 0.13 12.70 -20.27
N THR A 314 0.16 11.97 -19.16
CA THR A 314 1.33 11.93 -18.28
C THR A 314 1.81 10.51 -18.09
N VAL A 315 3.11 10.29 -18.27
CA VAL A 315 3.82 9.07 -17.87
C VAL A 315 4.89 9.49 -16.86
N ARG A 316 4.96 8.82 -15.73
CA ARG A 316 6.01 8.99 -14.72
C ARG A 316 6.56 7.63 -14.38
N SER A 317 7.86 7.55 -14.19
CA SER A 317 8.54 6.36 -13.69
C SER A 317 9.61 6.81 -12.70
N ALA A 318 9.71 6.11 -11.58
CA ALA A 318 10.69 6.36 -10.55
C ALA A 318 11.24 5.03 -10.04
N GLU A 319 12.54 5.02 -9.74
CA GLU A 319 13.21 3.89 -9.13
C GLU A 319 13.99 4.36 -7.90
N GLY A 320 13.85 3.63 -6.80
CA GLY A 320 14.57 3.84 -5.57
C GLY A 320 15.24 2.55 -5.12
N THR A 321 16.52 2.62 -4.77
CA THR A 321 17.28 1.50 -4.21
C THR A 321 17.83 1.87 -2.85
N THR A 322 17.72 0.95 -1.89
CA THR A 322 18.35 1.06 -0.56
C THR A 322 19.18 -0.19 -0.30
N LEU A 323 20.42 -0.01 0.15
CA LEU A 323 21.30 -1.09 0.60
C LEU A 323 21.85 -0.74 1.98
N ASN A 324 21.58 -1.60 2.96
CA ASN A 324 22.13 -1.50 4.30
C ASN A 324 22.94 -2.76 4.61
N THR A 325 24.12 -2.59 5.18
CA THR A 325 24.97 -3.70 5.62
C THR A 325 25.35 -3.52 7.09
N TYR A 326 25.41 -4.62 7.83
CA TYR A 326 25.74 -4.66 9.24
C TYR A 326 26.80 -5.73 9.48
N TYR A 327 27.76 -5.43 10.35
CA TYR A 327 28.80 -6.38 10.77
C TYR A 327 28.99 -6.22 12.27
N ALA A 328 29.10 -7.34 12.99
CA ALA A 328 29.37 -7.31 14.42
C ALA A 328 30.23 -8.49 14.86
N LEU A 329 31.12 -8.22 15.83
CA LEU A 329 31.98 -9.23 16.42
C LEU A 329 31.88 -9.16 17.94
N ASN A 330 31.13 -10.09 18.53
CA ASN A 330 30.87 -10.10 19.96
C ASN A 330 31.66 -11.21 20.66
N LEU A 331 32.43 -10.86 21.67
CA LEU A 331 33.07 -11.78 22.60
C LEU A 331 32.27 -11.78 23.92
N SER A 332 31.81 -12.95 24.36
CA SER A 332 31.07 -13.11 25.61
C SER A 332 31.77 -14.10 26.54
N TYR A 333 31.74 -13.78 27.83
CA TYR A 333 32.24 -14.59 28.93
C TYR A 333 31.10 -14.90 29.89
N LEU A 334 30.89 -16.17 30.22
CA LEU A 334 29.93 -16.59 31.23
C LEU A 334 30.53 -17.68 32.11
N LYS A 335 30.64 -17.42 33.41
CA LYS A 335 31.16 -18.39 34.40
C LYS A 335 30.20 -18.50 35.59
N LYS A 336 29.84 -19.73 35.94
CA LYS A 336 29.11 -20.04 37.18
C LYS A 336 30.10 -20.42 38.28
N ILE A 337 30.01 -19.78 39.43
CA ILE A 337 30.83 -20.06 40.62
C ILE A 337 29.93 -20.69 41.68
N ALA A 338 30.33 -21.88 42.16
CA ALA A 338 29.65 -22.65 43.21
C ALA A 338 28.14 -22.89 42.94
N HIS A 339 27.71 -22.85 41.68
CA HIS A 339 26.31 -22.94 41.24
C HIS A 339 25.34 -21.87 41.79
N ILE A 340 25.83 -20.87 42.52
CA ILE A 340 25.02 -19.81 43.14
C ILE A 340 25.32 -18.41 42.57
N HIS A 341 26.49 -18.21 41.96
CA HIS A 341 26.86 -16.93 41.35
C HIS A 341 27.13 -17.08 39.86
N THR A 342 26.63 -16.15 39.05
CA THR A 342 26.90 -16.09 37.61
C THR A 342 27.59 -14.78 37.29
N ILE A 343 28.77 -14.86 36.68
CA ILE A 343 29.48 -13.71 36.12
C ILE A 343 29.27 -13.74 34.61
N ALA A 344 28.72 -12.67 34.05
CA ALA A 344 28.56 -12.47 32.62
C ALA A 344 29.24 -11.17 32.20
N ALA A 345 29.98 -11.21 31.10
CA ALA A 345 30.57 -10.03 30.47
C ALA A 345 30.50 -10.18 28.95
N SER A 346 30.31 -9.07 28.25
CA SER A 346 30.31 -9.03 26.78
C SER A 346 31.07 -7.81 26.28
N LEU A 347 31.79 -7.99 25.18
CA LEU A 347 32.50 -6.97 24.42
C LEU A 347 32.08 -7.13 22.95
N GLY A 348 31.75 -6.06 22.25
CA GLY A 348 31.21 -6.10 20.89
C GLY A 348 31.60 -4.90 20.05
#